data_AF-A0A2N5A3Y9-F1
#
_entry.id   AF-A0A2N5A3Y9-F1
#
_cell.length_a   1.000
_cell.length_b   1.000
_cell.length_c   1.000
_cell.angle_alpha   90.00
_cell.angle_beta   90.00
_cell.angle_gamma   90.00
#
_symmetry.space_group_name_H-M   'P 1'
#
loop_
_entity.id
_entity.type
_entity.pdbx_description
1 polymer ?
#
loop_
_entity_poly.entity_id
_entity_poly.type
_entity_poly.pdbx_seq_one_letter_code
_entity_poly.pdbx_strand_id
1 'polypeptide(L)'
;AQSNDAGKLISDLHPQLKGIVDMPLQPMSDISEFSAGVDVVFLATAHEVSHDLAPQFLAAGCVVFDLSGAFRVNDGAFYEKYYGFTHQHPDLLKQAVYGLAEWSADALKEAQLIAVPGCYPTAAQLSLKPLIEANLLDLNQWPVINATSGVSGAGRKAAIGNSFCEVSLQPYGIFNHRHQPEIASHLGAK
;
A
#
# COMPACT_ATOMS: atom_id res chain seq x y z
N ALA A 1 -18.80 -8.21 -7.04
CA ALA A 1 -18.67 -6.82 -6.54
C ALA A 1 -19.97 -6.03 -6.71
N GLN A 2 -20.36 -5.21 -5.73
CA GLN A 2 -21.46 -4.23 -5.82
C GLN A 2 -20.90 -2.79 -5.84
N SER A 3 -20.06 -2.47 -6.83
CA SER A 3 -19.57 -1.09 -7.00
C SER A 3 -20.62 -0.25 -7.72
N ASN A 4 -20.93 0.94 -7.18
CA ASN A 4 -21.80 1.94 -7.84
C ASN A 4 -21.18 2.49 -9.14
N ASP A 5 -19.91 2.19 -9.40
CA ASP A 5 -19.18 2.63 -10.59
C ASP A 5 -19.03 1.51 -11.63
N ALA A 6 -19.61 0.32 -11.40
CA ALA A 6 -19.57 -0.78 -12.36
C ALA A 6 -20.16 -0.37 -13.72
N GLY A 7 -19.43 -0.69 -14.80
CA GLY A 7 -19.82 -0.39 -16.18
C GLY A 7 -19.53 1.03 -16.66
N LYS A 8 -19.17 1.98 -15.78
CA LYS A 8 -18.71 3.32 -16.19
C LYS A 8 -17.34 3.22 -16.85
N LEU A 9 -16.99 4.18 -17.69
CA LEU A 9 -15.63 4.28 -18.22
C LEU A 9 -14.70 4.82 -17.14
N ILE A 10 -13.43 4.40 -17.16
CA ILE A 10 -12.43 4.96 -16.24
C ILE A 10 -12.31 6.49 -16.42
N SER A 11 -12.45 6.98 -17.65
CA SER A 11 -12.45 8.40 -17.99
C SER A 11 -13.70 9.17 -17.55
N ASP A 12 -14.83 8.49 -17.28
CA ASP A 12 -16.01 9.12 -16.68
C ASP A 12 -15.71 9.56 -15.24
N LEU A 13 -14.92 8.76 -14.51
CA LEU A 13 -14.48 9.07 -13.15
C LEU A 13 -13.24 9.96 -13.12
N HIS A 14 -12.39 9.84 -14.14
CA HIS A 14 -11.10 10.51 -14.27
C HIS A 14 -10.96 11.19 -15.63
N PRO A 15 -11.63 12.35 -15.86
CA PRO A 15 -11.74 12.97 -17.18
C PRO A 15 -10.42 13.40 -17.82
N GLN A 16 -9.34 13.50 -17.05
CA GLN A 16 -8.00 13.72 -17.60
C GLN A 16 -7.52 12.58 -18.51
N LEU A 17 -8.17 11.40 -18.46
CA LEU A 17 -7.88 10.24 -19.30
C LEU A 17 -8.73 10.17 -20.58
N LYS A 18 -9.67 11.10 -20.77
CA LYS A 18 -10.62 11.06 -21.89
C LYS A 18 -9.90 11.06 -23.25
N GLY A 19 -10.21 10.06 -24.09
CA GLY A 19 -9.55 9.88 -25.39
C GLY A 19 -8.15 9.27 -25.32
N ILE A 20 -7.65 8.96 -24.12
CA ILE A 20 -6.40 8.25 -23.87
C ILE A 20 -6.71 6.82 -23.41
N VAL A 21 -7.52 6.67 -22.36
CA VAL A 21 -7.98 5.38 -21.85
C VAL A 21 -9.45 5.47 -21.48
N ASP A 22 -10.29 4.80 -22.27
CA ASP A 22 -11.75 4.76 -22.11
C ASP A 22 -12.24 3.33 -21.85
N MET A 23 -11.46 2.53 -21.11
CA MET A 23 -11.86 1.15 -20.75
C MET A 23 -12.96 1.15 -19.69
N PRO A 24 -13.95 0.22 -19.78
CA PRO A 24 -15.00 0.10 -18.79
C PRO A 24 -14.48 -0.51 -17.48
N LEU A 25 -15.03 -0.05 -16.35
CA LEU A 25 -14.79 -0.61 -15.03
C LEU A 25 -15.61 -1.88 -14.85
N GLN A 26 -14.93 -3.02 -14.94
CA GLN A 26 -15.56 -4.34 -14.83
C GLN A 26 -15.70 -4.75 -13.36
N PRO A 27 -16.91 -5.08 -12.88
CA PRO A 27 -17.09 -5.59 -11.53
C PRO A 27 -16.50 -7.00 -11.43
N MET A 28 -15.59 -7.22 -10.48
CA MET A 28 -15.02 -8.55 -10.22
C MET A 28 -15.74 -9.23 -9.05
N SER A 29 -16.21 -10.46 -9.24
CA SER A 29 -16.71 -11.33 -8.16
C SER A 29 -15.86 -12.58 -7.99
N ASP A 30 -15.31 -13.10 -9.09
CA ASP A 30 -14.39 -14.22 -9.11
C ASP A 30 -13.15 -13.80 -9.89
N ILE A 31 -11.97 -14.10 -9.35
CA ILE A 31 -10.69 -13.79 -10.01
C ILE A 31 -10.45 -14.65 -11.25
N SER A 32 -11.12 -15.80 -11.38
CA SER A 32 -10.96 -16.72 -12.52
C SER A 32 -11.35 -16.06 -13.85
N GLU A 33 -12.29 -15.11 -13.81
CA GLU A 33 -12.72 -14.32 -14.96
C GLU A 33 -11.63 -13.36 -15.48
N PHE A 34 -10.65 -13.01 -14.64
CA PHE A 34 -9.66 -11.96 -14.92
C PHE A 34 -8.21 -12.41 -14.84
N SER A 35 -7.92 -13.65 -14.43
CA SER A 35 -6.55 -14.13 -14.19
C SER A 35 -5.94 -14.85 -15.38
N ALA A 36 -6.74 -15.44 -16.27
CA ALA A 36 -6.23 -16.21 -17.40
C ALA A 36 -5.41 -15.33 -18.36
N GLY A 37 -4.12 -15.66 -18.51
CA GLY A 37 -3.20 -14.94 -19.41
C GLY A 37 -2.72 -13.59 -18.87
N VAL A 38 -2.92 -13.30 -17.58
CA VAL A 38 -2.41 -12.09 -16.94
C VAL A 38 -1.03 -12.36 -16.33
N ASP A 39 -0.02 -11.63 -16.81
CA ASP A 39 1.33 -11.72 -16.28
C ASP A 39 1.49 -10.92 -14.97
N VAL A 40 0.86 -9.73 -14.89
CA VAL A 40 1.05 -8.78 -13.78
C VAL A 40 -0.28 -8.22 -13.30
N VAL A 41 -0.43 -8.16 -11.97
CA VAL A 41 -1.60 -7.59 -11.28
C VAL A 41 -1.17 -6.46 -10.36
N PHE A 42 -1.86 -5.32 -10.45
CA PHE A 42 -1.75 -4.22 -9.49
C PHE A 42 -2.98 -4.18 -8.59
N LEU A 43 -2.80 -4.37 -7.28
CA LEU A 43 -3.88 -4.26 -6.31
C LEU A 43 -3.89 -2.86 -5.71
N ALA A 44 -4.60 -1.94 -6.37
CA ALA A 44 -4.88 -0.59 -5.86
C ALA A 44 -6.11 -0.60 -4.92
N THR A 45 -6.13 -1.52 -3.96
CA THR A 45 -7.30 -1.79 -3.10
C THR A 45 -6.98 -1.57 -1.62
N ALA A 46 -8.00 -1.70 -0.76
CA ALA A 46 -7.81 -1.70 0.68
C ALA A 46 -7.13 -3.00 1.15
N HIS A 47 -6.57 -2.99 2.35
CA HIS A 47 -5.76 -4.09 2.89
C HIS A 47 -6.53 -5.42 3.03
N GLU A 48 -7.79 -5.41 3.46
CA GLU A 48 -8.61 -6.64 3.54
C GLU A 48 -8.80 -7.26 2.15
N VAL A 49 -9.12 -6.43 1.15
CA VAL A 49 -9.30 -6.88 -0.24
C VAL A 49 -7.98 -7.41 -0.81
N SER A 50 -6.86 -6.75 -0.55
CA SER A 50 -5.55 -7.22 -1.01
C SER A 50 -5.10 -8.50 -0.33
N HIS A 51 -5.34 -8.63 0.98
CA HIS A 51 -5.09 -9.84 1.75
C HIS A 51 -5.81 -11.04 1.13
N ASP A 52 -7.07 -10.88 0.72
CA ASP A 52 -7.86 -11.95 0.13
C ASP A 52 -7.48 -12.24 -1.32
N LEU A 53 -7.17 -11.21 -2.12
CA LEU A 53 -6.96 -11.36 -3.56
C LEU A 53 -5.53 -11.72 -3.96
N ALA A 54 -4.51 -11.18 -3.29
CA ALA A 54 -3.12 -11.43 -3.67
C ALA A 54 -2.76 -12.93 -3.71
N PRO A 55 -3.13 -13.76 -2.70
CA PRO A 55 -2.85 -15.19 -2.74
C PRO A 55 -3.50 -15.89 -3.94
N GLN A 56 -4.70 -15.46 -4.33
CA GLN A 56 -5.44 -16.06 -5.43
C GLN A 56 -4.80 -15.74 -6.79
N PHE A 57 -4.35 -14.49 -7.00
CA PHE A 57 -3.63 -14.11 -8.22
C PHE A 57 -2.24 -14.77 -8.31
N LEU A 58 -1.53 -14.89 -7.18
CA LEU A 58 -0.27 -15.65 -7.13
C LEU A 58 -0.49 -17.13 -7.50
N ALA A 59 -1.55 -17.75 -6.98
CA ALA A 59 -1.89 -19.13 -7.31
C ALA A 59 -2.27 -19.31 -8.79
N ALA A 60 -2.78 -18.26 -9.44
CA ALA A 60 -3.05 -18.23 -10.88
C ALA A 60 -1.79 -17.97 -11.74
N GLY A 61 -0.62 -17.77 -11.12
CA GLY A 61 0.66 -17.55 -11.81
C GLY A 61 0.99 -16.09 -12.13
N CYS A 62 0.24 -15.12 -11.59
CA CYS A 62 0.50 -13.70 -11.79
C CYS A 62 1.58 -13.19 -10.84
N VAL A 63 2.39 -12.23 -11.30
CA VAL A 63 3.19 -11.37 -10.41
C VAL A 63 2.28 -10.29 -9.82
N VAL A 64 2.28 -10.13 -8.50
CA VAL A 64 1.37 -9.22 -7.78
C VAL A 64 2.14 -8.05 -7.17
N PHE A 65 1.76 -6.84 -7.55
CA PHE A 65 2.15 -5.59 -6.90
C PHE A 65 0.99 -5.08 -6.04
N ASP A 66 1.11 -5.23 -4.72
CA ASP A 66 0.11 -4.78 -3.76
C ASP A 66 0.44 -3.36 -3.25
N LEU A 67 -0.46 -2.41 -3.50
CA LEU A 67 -0.33 -1.03 -3.02
C LEU A 67 -0.91 -0.84 -1.61
N SER A 68 -1.60 -1.84 -1.08
CA SER A 68 -2.15 -1.84 0.27
C SER A 68 -1.06 -2.07 1.33
N GLY A 69 -1.49 -2.15 2.59
CA GLY A 69 -0.60 -2.51 3.71
C GLY A 69 -0.51 -4.01 4.02
N ALA A 70 -1.22 -4.87 3.29
CA ALA A 70 -1.48 -6.25 3.69
C ALA A 70 -0.22 -7.12 3.81
N PHE A 71 0.83 -6.86 3.01
CA PHE A 71 2.04 -7.70 3.00
C PHE A 71 3.33 -6.94 3.31
N ARG A 72 3.24 -5.73 3.87
CA ARG A 72 4.41 -4.85 4.04
C ARG A 72 5.35 -5.23 5.17
N VAL A 73 4.87 -5.92 6.20
CA VAL A 73 5.66 -6.20 7.41
C VAL A 73 5.55 -7.67 7.76
N ASN A 74 6.69 -8.36 7.86
CA ASN A 74 6.74 -9.78 8.20
C ASN A 74 6.60 -10.01 9.72
N ASP A 75 5.43 -9.67 10.25
CA ASP A 75 5.04 -9.88 11.65
C ASP A 75 3.51 -10.02 11.74
N GLY A 76 3.02 -11.18 12.19
CA GLY A 76 1.58 -11.41 12.35
C GLY A 76 0.94 -10.44 13.36
N ALA A 77 1.64 -10.09 14.44
CA ALA A 77 1.12 -9.22 15.50
C ALA A 77 0.98 -7.76 15.04
N PHE A 78 1.74 -7.36 14.01
CA PHE A 78 1.61 -6.04 13.39
C PHE A 78 0.20 -5.83 12.82
N TYR A 79 -0.36 -6.83 12.15
CA TYR A 79 -1.67 -6.74 11.51
C TYR A 79 -2.80 -6.68 12.52
N GLU A 80 -2.74 -7.50 13.58
CA GLU A 80 -3.74 -7.46 14.64
C GLU A 80 -3.80 -6.08 15.29
N LYS A 81 -2.64 -5.49 15.58
CA LYS A 81 -2.55 -4.21 16.28
C LYS A 81 -2.90 -3.00 15.42
N TYR A 82 -2.41 -2.94 14.19
CA TYR A 82 -2.46 -1.72 13.37
C TYR A 82 -3.47 -1.78 12.22
N TYR A 83 -3.96 -2.97 11.89
CA TYR A 83 -4.94 -3.20 10.82
C TYR A 83 -6.21 -3.90 11.30
N GLY A 84 -6.21 -4.50 12.50
CA GLY A 84 -7.41 -5.08 13.12
C GLY A 84 -7.80 -6.47 12.61
N PHE A 85 -6.88 -7.20 11.97
CA PHE A 85 -7.14 -8.56 11.48
C PHE A 85 -5.95 -9.50 11.75
N THR A 86 -6.25 -10.78 11.94
CA THR A 86 -5.21 -11.83 11.99
C THR A 86 -4.82 -12.22 10.58
N HIS A 87 -3.54 -12.09 10.25
CA HIS A 87 -3.03 -12.39 8.90
C HIS A 87 -3.02 -13.90 8.62
N GLN A 88 -3.66 -14.34 7.54
CA GLN A 88 -3.84 -15.77 7.24
C GLN A 88 -2.72 -16.38 6.39
N HIS A 89 -1.82 -15.55 5.85
CA HIS A 89 -0.77 -15.99 4.91
C HIS A 89 0.65 -15.68 5.43
N PRO A 90 1.11 -16.33 6.52
CA PRO A 90 2.44 -16.06 7.09
C PRO A 90 3.59 -16.39 6.14
N ASP A 91 3.41 -17.36 5.24
CA ASP A 91 4.43 -17.67 4.24
C ASP A 91 4.53 -16.59 3.16
N LEU A 92 3.40 -15.97 2.78
CA LEU A 92 3.42 -14.83 1.87
C LEU A 92 4.03 -13.58 2.52
N LEU A 93 3.86 -13.38 3.83
CA LEU A 93 4.57 -12.31 4.55
C LEU A 93 6.10 -12.46 4.47
N LYS A 94 6.60 -13.70 4.50
CA LYS A 94 8.03 -13.98 4.36
C LYS A 94 8.52 -13.82 2.91
N GLN A 95 7.67 -14.17 1.94
CA GLN A 95 8.01 -14.10 0.51
C GLN A 95 7.88 -12.69 -0.06
N ALA A 96 7.00 -11.86 0.49
CA ALA A 96 6.75 -10.51 0.01
C ALA A 96 8.02 -9.67 0.08
N VAL A 97 8.41 -9.09 -1.06
CA VAL A 97 9.51 -8.13 -1.11
C VAL A 97 8.94 -6.73 -0.87
N TYR A 98 9.47 -6.04 0.15
CA TYR A 98 9.10 -4.66 0.42
C TYR A 98 9.65 -3.75 -0.69
N GLY A 99 8.75 -3.14 -1.45
CA GLY A 99 9.03 -2.47 -2.73
C GLY A 99 9.66 -1.09 -2.63
N LEU A 100 10.53 -0.83 -1.65
CA LEU A 100 11.33 0.40 -1.61
C LEU A 100 12.48 0.26 -2.62
N ALA A 101 12.20 0.66 -3.87
CA ALA A 101 12.97 0.25 -5.05
C ALA A 101 14.47 0.54 -4.96
N GLU A 102 14.87 1.70 -4.42
CA GLU A 102 16.27 2.10 -4.26
C GLU A 102 17.07 1.15 -3.35
N TRP A 103 16.38 0.40 -2.48
CA TRP A 103 16.98 -0.45 -1.45
C TRP A 103 16.69 -1.94 -1.62
N SER A 104 15.77 -2.31 -2.51
CA SER A 104 15.31 -3.69 -2.72
C SER A 104 15.58 -4.19 -4.15
N ALA A 105 16.42 -3.50 -4.94
CA ALA A 105 16.61 -3.76 -6.36
C ALA A 105 16.94 -5.22 -6.70
N ASP A 106 17.78 -5.90 -5.91
CA ASP A 106 18.14 -7.30 -6.16
C ASP A 106 17.00 -8.26 -5.80
N ALA A 107 16.37 -8.08 -4.62
CA ALA A 107 15.24 -8.90 -4.20
C ALA A 107 14.03 -8.75 -5.14
N LEU A 108 13.81 -7.56 -5.70
CA LEU A 108 12.70 -7.28 -6.61
C LEU A 108 12.81 -8.02 -7.96
N LYS A 109 14.00 -8.44 -8.40
CA LYS A 109 14.18 -9.10 -9.71
C LYS A 109 13.46 -10.44 -9.80
N GLU A 110 13.33 -11.14 -8.67
CA GLU A 110 12.75 -12.49 -8.59
C GLU A 110 11.41 -12.51 -7.83
N ALA A 111 10.97 -11.36 -7.30
CA ALA A 111 9.79 -11.24 -6.47
C ALA A 111 8.50 -11.57 -7.26
N GLN A 112 7.69 -12.47 -6.72
CA GLN A 112 6.33 -12.72 -7.23
C GLN A 112 5.28 -11.88 -6.50
N LEU A 113 5.55 -11.50 -5.24
CA LEU A 113 4.71 -10.60 -4.46
C LEU A 113 5.53 -9.40 -4.00
N ILE A 114 5.12 -8.22 -4.44
CA ILE A 114 5.76 -6.95 -4.11
C ILE A 114 4.79 -6.15 -3.25
N ALA A 115 5.16 -5.88 -2.00
CA ALA A 115 4.40 -5.02 -1.11
C ALA A 115 4.92 -3.59 -1.27
N VAL A 116 4.22 -2.77 -2.05
CA VAL A 116 4.60 -1.39 -2.33
C VAL A 116 4.49 -0.56 -1.04
N PRO A 117 5.55 0.19 -0.65
CA PRO A 117 5.56 1.01 0.55
C PRO A 117 4.41 2.01 0.65
N GLY A 118 4.09 2.42 1.88
CA GLY A 118 3.19 3.55 2.07
C GLY A 118 3.81 4.86 1.56
N CYS A 119 2.94 5.83 1.25
CA CYS A 119 3.37 7.15 0.76
C CYS A 119 4.33 7.87 1.73
N TYR A 120 3.96 8.02 3.01
CA TYR A 120 4.85 8.60 4.03
C TYR A 120 6.07 7.72 4.34
N PRO A 121 5.93 6.38 4.50
CA PRO A 121 7.06 5.47 4.67
C PRO A 121 8.14 5.61 3.60
N THR A 122 7.76 5.82 2.34
CA THR A 122 8.71 5.99 1.24
C THR A 122 9.66 7.17 1.50
N ALA A 123 9.12 8.37 1.69
CA ALA A 123 9.92 9.57 1.91
C ALA A 123 10.75 9.49 3.21
N ALA A 124 10.15 8.97 4.28
CA ALA A 124 10.83 8.81 5.57
C ALA A 124 12.04 7.88 5.46
N GLN A 125 11.88 6.72 4.82
CA GLN A 125 12.96 5.74 4.70
C GLN A 125 14.04 6.19 3.74
N LEU A 126 13.69 6.80 2.60
CA LEU A 126 14.70 7.38 1.69
C LEU A 126 15.55 8.45 2.39
N SER A 127 14.96 9.19 3.33
CA SER A 127 15.68 10.20 4.11
C SER A 127 16.55 9.60 5.22
N LEU A 128 16.03 8.61 5.95
CA LEU A 128 16.65 8.12 7.19
C LEU A 128 17.51 6.87 7.03
N LYS A 129 17.13 5.93 6.15
CA LYS A 129 17.84 4.65 5.98
C LYS A 129 19.34 4.82 5.73
N PRO A 130 19.83 5.67 4.81
CA PRO A 130 21.27 5.82 4.59
C PRO A 130 21.98 6.45 5.80
N LEU A 131 21.32 7.35 6.54
CA LEU A 131 21.89 7.99 7.73
C LEU A 131 22.01 7.02 8.91
N ILE A 132 21.01 6.15 9.08
CA ILE A 132 20.98 5.11 10.10
C ILE A 132 22.04 4.03 9.79
N GLU A 133 22.09 3.51 8.56
CA GLU A 133 23.08 2.48 8.17
C GLU A 133 24.52 2.99 8.27
N ALA A 134 24.74 4.29 8.05
CA ALA A 134 26.03 4.93 8.24
C ALA A 134 26.34 5.36 9.70
N ASN A 135 25.46 5.06 10.66
CA ASN A 135 25.57 5.44 12.08
C ASN A 135 25.78 6.96 12.31
N LEU A 136 25.08 7.80 11.55
CA LEU A 136 25.22 9.26 11.60
C LEU A 136 24.23 9.96 12.57
N LEU A 137 23.32 9.20 13.18
CA LEU A 137 22.27 9.72 14.05
C LEU A 137 22.42 9.16 15.47
N ASP A 138 22.20 10.01 16.48
CA ASP A 138 22.02 9.56 17.86
C ASP A 138 20.59 9.02 18.04
N LEU A 139 20.44 7.69 17.97
CA LEU A 139 19.15 7.02 18.10
C LEU A 139 18.66 6.89 19.55
N ASN A 140 19.40 7.38 20.55
CA ASN A 140 18.83 7.61 21.89
C ASN A 140 17.77 8.72 21.85
N GLN A 141 17.82 9.59 20.84
CA GLN A 141 16.76 10.53 20.53
C GLN A 141 16.04 10.08 19.25
N TRP A 142 14.76 9.73 19.39
CA TRP A 142 13.96 9.28 18.24
C TRP A 142 13.86 10.36 17.15
N PRO A 143 14.07 10.01 15.87
CA PRO A 143 13.80 10.91 14.75
C PRO A 143 12.34 11.39 14.77
N VAL A 144 12.15 12.71 14.67
CA VAL A 144 10.81 13.32 14.64
C VAL A 144 10.40 13.57 13.18
N ILE A 145 9.44 12.78 12.69
CA ILE A 145 8.93 12.89 11.32
C ILE A 145 7.60 13.66 11.36
N ASN A 146 7.64 14.95 11.04
CA ASN A 146 6.43 15.73 10.76
C ASN A 146 6.19 15.74 9.26
N ALA A 147 5.01 15.30 8.83
CA ALA A 147 4.66 15.22 7.42
C ALA A 147 3.28 15.83 7.16
N THR A 148 3.12 16.43 5.98
CA THR A 148 1.86 16.99 5.50
C THR A 148 1.59 16.44 4.11
N SER A 149 0.40 15.90 3.88
CA SER A 149 -0.05 15.41 2.57
C SER A 149 -1.22 16.24 2.07
N GLY A 150 -1.31 16.39 0.75
CA GLY A 150 -2.57 16.78 0.11
C GLY A 150 -3.67 15.74 0.35
N VAL A 151 -4.93 16.15 0.16
CA VAL A 151 -6.11 15.33 0.50
C VAL A 151 -6.28 14.07 -0.36
N SER A 152 -5.62 13.98 -1.52
CA SER A 152 -5.68 12.80 -2.40
C SER A 152 -5.24 11.51 -1.69
N GLY A 153 -4.33 11.60 -0.71
CA GLY A 153 -3.90 10.47 0.11
C GLY A 153 -5.01 9.85 0.97
N ALA A 154 -6.13 10.55 1.19
CA ALA A 154 -7.30 10.02 1.90
C ALA A 154 -8.17 9.08 1.03
N GLY A 155 -7.89 9.02 -0.28
CA GLY A 155 -8.61 8.22 -1.27
C GLY A 155 -9.87 8.90 -1.82
N ARG A 156 -10.39 8.35 -2.93
CA ARG A 156 -11.65 8.79 -3.54
C ARG A 156 -12.85 8.24 -2.75
N LYS A 157 -13.39 9.06 -1.86
CA LYS A 157 -14.58 8.74 -1.05
C LYS A 157 -15.30 10.02 -0.64
N ALA A 158 -16.61 9.95 -0.44
CA ALA A 158 -17.39 11.02 0.17
C ALA A 158 -17.39 10.83 1.70
N ALA A 159 -16.59 11.62 2.43
CA ALA A 159 -16.56 11.63 3.88
C ALA A 159 -16.43 13.08 4.39
N ILE A 160 -16.91 13.36 5.60
CA ILE A 160 -16.80 14.70 6.18
C ILE A 160 -15.32 15.12 6.28
N GLY A 161 -14.46 14.23 6.79
CA GLY A 161 -13.03 14.54 7.00
C GLY A 161 -12.20 14.80 5.74
N ASN A 162 -12.71 14.53 4.53
CA ASN A 162 -12.05 14.89 3.27
C ASN A 162 -12.89 15.82 2.38
N SER A 163 -13.98 16.38 2.92
CA SER A 163 -14.82 17.36 2.24
C SER A 163 -14.08 18.69 2.08
N PHE A 164 -14.31 19.38 0.97
CA PHE A 164 -13.53 20.57 0.56
C PHE A 164 -13.38 21.63 1.66
N CYS A 165 -14.47 22.02 2.30
CA CYS A 165 -14.47 23.07 3.33
C CYS A 165 -13.92 22.61 4.69
N GLU A 166 -13.84 21.29 4.92
CA GLU A 166 -13.33 20.73 6.18
C GLU A 166 -11.79 20.62 6.16
N VAL A 167 -11.17 20.70 4.98
CA VAL A 167 -9.72 20.62 4.84
C VAL A 167 -9.08 21.98 5.13
N SER A 168 -8.24 22.01 6.16
CA SER A 168 -7.33 23.11 6.46
C SER A 168 -5.92 22.54 6.74
N LEU A 169 -5.40 22.69 7.96
CA LEU A 169 -4.17 22.02 8.40
C LEU A 169 -4.40 21.46 9.81
N GLN A 170 -4.41 20.13 9.93
CA GLN A 170 -4.67 19.45 11.19
C GLN A 170 -3.79 18.19 11.31
N PRO A 171 -3.11 17.98 12.45
CA PRO A 171 -2.50 16.70 12.75
C PRO A 171 -3.57 15.61 12.89
N TYR A 172 -3.33 14.45 12.32
CA TYR A 172 -4.18 13.27 12.47
C TYR A 172 -3.32 12.05 12.73
N GLY A 173 -3.92 10.99 13.26
CA GLY A 173 -3.18 9.75 13.48
C GLY A 173 -2.12 9.83 14.60
N ILE A 174 -2.26 10.78 15.54
CA ILE A 174 -1.25 11.05 16.56
C ILE A 174 -1.06 9.80 17.44
N PHE A 175 0.17 9.26 17.43
CA PHE A 175 0.55 8.01 18.11
C PHE A 175 -0.23 6.75 17.71
N ASN A 176 -0.99 6.78 16.61
CA ASN A 176 -1.75 5.62 16.14
C ASN A 176 -1.77 5.45 14.61
N HIS A 177 -1.05 6.28 13.83
CA HIS A 177 -0.97 6.10 12.38
C HIS A 177 -0.18 4.83 12.05
N ARG A 178 -0.81 3.89 11.33
CA ARG A 178 -0.25 2.60 10.87
C ARG A 178 1.05 2.66 10.05
N HIS A 179 1.47 3.86 9.62
CA HIS A 179 2.75 4.03 8.91
C HIS A 179 3.92 4.22 9.87
N GLN A 180 3.69 4.68 11.11
CA GLN A 180 4.73 4.78 12.12
C GLN A 180 5.39 3.42 12.39
N PRO A 181 4.65 2.32 12.66
CA PRO A 181 5.27 1.02 12.89
C PRO A 181 5.86 0.42 11.60
N GLU A 182 5.32 0.72 10.42
CA GLU A 182 5.93 0.33 9.14
C GLU A 182 7.34 0.92 9.01
N ILE A 183 7.47 2.24 9.24
CA ILE A 183 8.75 2.96 9.20
C ILE A 183 9.73 2.39 10.24
N ALA A 184 9.29 2.24 11.49
CA ALA A 184 10.12 1.74 12.59
C ALA A 184 10.66 0.33 12.30
N SER A 185 9.78 -0.58 11.86
CA SER A 185 10.14 -1.96 11.53
C SER A 185 11.19 -2.04 10.41
N HIS A 186 11.03 -1.27 9.33
CA HIS A 186 11.96 -1.32 8.19
C HIS A 186 13.26 -0.55 8.40
N LEU A 187 13.29 0.44 9.30
CA LEU A 187 14.52 1.13 9.70
C LEU A 187 15.28 0.43 10.83
N GLY A 188 14.67 -0.57 11.48
CA GLY A 188 15.26 -1.22 12.65
C GLY A 188 15.36 -0.32 13.88
N ALA A 189 14.63 0.80 13.90
CA ALA A 189 14.60 1.76 15.01
C ALA A 189 13.39 1.46 15.91
N LYS A 190 13.64 1.09 17.16
CA LYS A 190 12.60 0.83 18.19
C LYS A 190 12.61 1.91 19.27
#